data_AF-A0A4Y7ZUF1-F1
#
_entry.id   AF-A0A4Y7ZUF1-F1
#
_cell.length_a   1.000
_cell.length_b   1.000
_cell.length_c   1.000
_cell.angle_alpha   90.00
_cell.angle_beta   90.00
_cell.angle_gamma   90.00
#
_symmetry.space_group_name_H-M   'P 1'
#
loop_
_entity.id
_entity.type
_entity.pdbx_description
1 polymer ?
#
loop_
_entity_poly.entity_id
_entity_poly.type
_entity_poly.pdbx_seq_one_letter_code
_entity_poly.pdbx_strand_id
1 'polypeptide(L)'
;MSKKKGMFSWFSRKSVEKTEQQDKDTLQESLTNESDVDKSNQQAELAAAEVARQAEILAKEEAKLAAAEVARQAEILAKEEAKLAAAEAARQAEILAQKEAELAAAEAARQAEILAQKEAELAAAEAARQAEVLAQKETELAAAEAAKQAEILAQEQDASTRNESELVDEENAKQPKQKEKKLGFFARFALGLKKTRLNIGSGLLSLFKGKKIDDDLFEELEEQLIVADIGVETTLRIIENLTDHANRKQLKDAEVLYELLKKDLSDILQKVEKPLVIDEDKKPYVILMVGVNGVGKTTTIGKLAKKYQSEGKSVMLAAGDTFRAAAVEQLQVWGERNDIPVIAQQTGADSASVLFDAMDAAHARGADVLIADTAGRLQNKDHLMDELAKVVRIMRKKDATAPHEIMLTIDAGTGQNAISQVKLFHEAVGLTGVTFTKLDGTAKGGIIFSIADQFKLPIRYIGVGEGIDDLREFNAKEFIDALFSKEDDSEQGGKIQ
;
A
#
# COMPACT_ATOMS: atom_id res chain seq x y z
N MET A 1 4.42 -31.46 -21.55
CA MET A 1 3.38 -32.21 -22.31
C MET A 1 3.04 -33.49 -21.54
N SER A 2 1.78 -33.97 -21.53
CA SER A 2 1.42 -35.20 -20.77
C SER A 2 0.13 -35.88 -21.27
N LYS A 3 0.19 -37.20 -21.44
CA LYS A 3 -0.87 -38.25 -21.46
C LYS A 3 -0.17 -39.57 -21.85
N LYS A 4 -0.04 -40.59 -21.00
CA LYS A 4 -1.01 -41.60 -20.47
C LYS A 4 -1.37 -42.74 -21.46
N LYS A 5 -1.34 -43.99 -20.94
CA LYS A 5 -1.65 -45.32 -21.57
C LYS A 5 -0.53 -45.83 -22.52
N GLY A 6 -0.11 -47.10 -22.54
CA GLY A 6 -0.28 -48.23 -21.60
C GLY A 6 -1.32 -49.31 -21.97
N MET A 7 -0.90 -50.57 -22.21
CA MET A 7 -1.62 -51.83 -21.94
C MET A 7 -0.82 -53.12 -22.25
N PHE A 8 -1.29 -54.24 -21.69
CA PHE A 8 -0.78 -55.64 -21.77
C PHE A 8 -0.86 -56.32 -23.15
N SER A 9 -0.12 -57.43 -23.32
CA SER A 9 -0.55 -58.61 -24.10
C SER A 9 0.15 -59.90 -23.61
N TRP A 10 -0.43 -61.08 -23.90
CA TRP A 10 -0.08 -62.40 -23.30
C TRP A 10 -0.13 -63.51 -24.39
N PHE A 11 0.97 -64.27 -24.58
CA PHE A 11 1.20 -65.59 -25.27
C PHE A 11 0.29 -66.07 -26.44
N SER A 12 0.89 -66.70 -27.49
CA SER A 12 0.72 -68.17 -27.78
C SER A 12 1.40 -68.72 -29.08
N ARG A 13 2.51 -69.48 -28.91
CA ARG A 13 2.81 -70.87 -29.39
C ARG A 13 2.50 -71.40 -30.83
N LYS A 14 3.56 -71.82 -31.60
CA LYS A 14 3.75 -73.05 -32.45
C LYS A 14 4.98 -72.94 -33.42
N SER A 15 5.59 -73.96 -34.08
CA SER A 15 6.03 -75.36 -33.73
C SER A 15 6.63 -76.15 -34.95
N VAL A 16 7.58 -77.12 -34.73
CA VAL A 16 8.05 -78.23 -35.66
C VAL A 16 9.03 -77.82 -36.81
N GLU A 17 10.01 -78.56 -37.44
CA GLU A 17 10.65 -79.93 -37.49
C GLU A 17 12.24 -79.75 -37.58
N LYS A 18 13.30 -80.63 -37.56
CA LYS A 18 13.66 -82.08 -37.81
C LYS A 18 14.10 -82.41 -39.29
N THR A 19 14.99 -83.34 -39.74
CA THR A 19 15.83 -84.50 -39.22
C THR A 19 17.00 -84.87 -40.21
N GLU A 20 18.05 -85.64 -39.80
CA GLU A 20 18.95 -86.65 -40.52
C GLU A 20 20.42 -86.59 -39.99
N GLN A 21 21.23 -87.65 -39.65
CA GLN A 21 21.46 -89.08 -40.00
C GLN A 21 22.48 -89.35 -41.14
N GLN A 22 23.28 -90.44 -41.19
CA GLN A 22 23.88 -91.40 -40.22
C GLN A 22 24.81 -92.38 -41.01
N ASP A 23 25.83 -93.03 -40.41
CA ASP A 23 26.60 -94.09 -41.11
C ASP A 23 27.04 -95.27 -40.21
N LYS A 24 27.57 -96.35 -40.82
CA LYS A 24 27.78 -97.71 -40.25
C LYS A 24 29.29 -98.06 -40.08
N ASP A 25 29.76 -99.24 -39.66
CA ASP A 25 29.18 -100.59 -39.47
C ASP A 25 30.06 -101.46 -38.50
N THR A 26 29.86 -102.79 -38.52
CA THR A 26 30.69 -103.91 -37.99
C THR A 26 30.53 -104.35 -36.52
N LEU A 27 30.09 -105.62 -36.37
CA LEU A 27 30.29 -106.50 -35.22
C LEU A 27 31.56 -107.39 -35.49
N GLN A 28 32.07 -108.31 -34.66
CA GLN A 28 31.56 -108.93 -33.42
C GLN A 28 32.71 -109.61 -32.65
N GLU A 29 32.88 -109.37 -31.34
CA GLU A 29 33.44 -110.37 -30.39
C GLU A 29 33.28 -109.93 -28.90
N SER A 30 33.55 -110.85 -27.96
CA SER A 30 33.51 -110.69 -26.48
C SER A 30 32.13 -110.60 -25.77
N LEU A 31 31.61 -111.76 -25.35
CA LEU A 31 30.50 -111.88 -24.37
C LEU A 31 31.03 -112.34 -22.99
N THR A 32 31.65 -111.43 -22.24
CA THR A 32 32.11 -111.70 -20.85
C THR A 32 31.92 -110.53 -19.86
N ASN A 33 31.24 -109.44 -20.23
CA ASN A 33 31.15 -108.22 -19.40
C ASN A 33 29.76 -107.90 -18.81
N GLU A 34 28.69 -108.58 -19.23
CA GLU A 34 27.31 -108.14 -18.95
C GLU A 34 26.94 -108.17 -17.44
N SER A 35 27.49 -109.09 -16.65
CA SER A 35 27.09 -109.31 -15.25
C SER A 35 27.57 -108.26 -14.23
N ASP A 36 28.59 -107.46 -14.58
CA ASP A 36 29.09 -106.36 -13.74
C ASP A 36 28.62 -104.99 -14.24
N VAL A 37 28.31 -104.88 -15.54
CA VAL A 37 27.67 -103.69 -16.11
C VAL A 37 26.29 -103.47 -15.47
N ASP A 38 25.43 -104.49 -15.42
CA ASP A 38 24.05 -104.34 -14.94
C ASP A 38 23.98 -103.91 -13.46
N LYS A 39 24.90 -104.40 -12.61
CA LYS A 39 25.03 -103.98 -11.21
C LYS A 39 25.57 -102.56 -11.04
N SER A 40 26.57 -102.18 -11.83
CA SER A 40 27.10 -100.81 -11.77
C SER A 40 26.09 -99.79 -12.30
N ASN A 41 25.26 -100.17 -13.28
CA ASN A 41 24.15 -99.36 -13.77
C ASN A 41 23.08 -99.13 -12.69
N GLN A 42 22.64 -100.18 -11.97
CA GLN A 42 21.69 -100.03 -10.86
C GLN A 42 22.24 -99.20 -9.69
N GLN A 43 23.55 -99.32 -9.38
CA GLN A 43 24.18 -98.44 -8.39
C GLN A 43 24.26 -96.98 -8.88
N ALA A 44 24.52 -96.75 -10.16
CA ALA A 44 24.55 -95.42 -10.75
C ALA A 44 23.16 -94.75 -10.77
N GLU A 45 22.09 -95.50 -11.09
CA GLU A 45 20.71 -94.99 -11.03
C GLU A 45 20.29 -94.63 -9.60
N LEU A 46 20.62 -95.47 -8.61
CA LEU A 46 20.34 -95.18 -7.20
C LEU A 46 21.09 -93.95 -6.71
N ALA A 47 22.38 -93.81 -7.05
CA ALA A 47 23.18 -92.63 -6.72
C ALA A 47 22.65 -91.37 -7.41
N ALA A 48 22.24 -91.45 -8.69
CA ALA A 48 21.65 -90.34 -9.41
C ALA A 48 20.30 -89.90 -8.82
N ALA A 49 19.47 -90.86 -8.39
CA ALA A 49 18.20 -90.59 -7.69
C ALA A 49 18.41 -89.96 -6.31
N GLU A 50 19.47 -90.33 -5.59
CA GLU A 50 19.83 -89.70 -4.32
C GLU A 50 20.36 -88.28 -4.51
N VAL A 51 21.26 -88.05 -5.48
CA VAL A 51 21.74 -86.71 -5.85
C VAL A 51 20.58 -85.82 -6.31
N ALA A 52 19.64 -86.33 -7.09
CA ALA A 52 18.44 -85.59 -7.49
C ALA A 52 17.57 -85.19 -6.29
N ARG A 53 17.39 -86.07 -5.30
CA ARG A 53 16.69 -85.73 -4.04
C ARG A 53 17.43 -84.70 -3.21
N GLN A 54 18.76 -84.80 -3.09
CA GLN A 54 19.57 -83.81 -2.38
C GLN A 54 19.48 -82.43 -3.05
N ALA A 55 19.53 -82.37 -4.39
CA ALA A 55 19.31 -81.13 -5.15
C ALA A 55 17.89 -80.57 -4.96
N GLU A 56 16.85 -81.40 -4.94
CA GLU A 56 15.47 -80.96 -4.68
C GLU A 56 15.28 -80.42 -3.26
N ILE A 57 15.98 -80.98 -2.27
CA ILE A 57 15.99 -80.49 -0.88
C ILE A 57 16.70 -79.12 -0.81
N LEU A 58 17.92 -79.01 -1.35
CA LEU A 58 18.67 -77.76 -1.36
C LEU A 58 17.90 -76.63 -2.06
N ALA A 59 17.33 -76.88 -3.23
CA ALA A 59 16.52 -75.88 -3.95
C ALA A 59 15.28 -75.42 -3.14
N LYS A 60 14.68 -76.29 -2.31
CA LYS A 60 13.58 -75.93 -1.41
C LYS A 60 14.07 -75.12 -0.20
N GLU A 61 15.26 -75.39 0.32
CA GLU A 61 15.85 -74.61 1.41
C GLU A 61 16.31 -73.22 0.93
N GLU A 62 16.95 -73.11 -0.24
CA GLU A 62 17.29 -71.84 -0.87
C GLU A 62 16.04 -71.00 -1.15
N ALA A 63 14.99 -71.58 -1.76
CA ALA A 63 13.73 -70.89 -2.00
C ALA A 63 13.05 -70.41 -0.71
N LYS A 64 13.13 -71.20 0.38
CA LYS A 64 12.60 -70.85 1.70
C LYS A 64 13.40 -69.72 2.36
N LEU A 65 14.73 -69.72 2.22
CA LEU A 65 15.60 -68.65 2.71
C LEU A 65 15.35 -67.34 1.95
N ALA A 66 15.28 -67.38 0.61
CA ALA A 66 14.96 -66.22 -0.21
C ALA A 66 13.57 -65.64 0.12
N ALA A 67 12.56 -66.48 0.31
CA ALA A 67 11.23 -66.03 0.73
C ALA A 67 11.22 -65.39 2.13
N ALA A 68 12.02 -65.91 3.08
CA ALA A 68 12.17 -65.33 4.41
C ALA A 68 12.91 -63.98 4.37
N GLU A 69 13.91 -63.82 3.50
CA GLU A 69 14.61 -62.55 3.32
C GLU A 69 13.69 -61.49 2.70
N VAL A 70 12.96 -61.82 1.63
CA VAL A 70 11.98 -60.90 1.01
C VAL A 70 10.90 -60.46 2.02
N ALA A 71 10.40 -61.38 2.85
CA ALA A 71 9.46 -61.04 3.91
C ALA A 71 10.07 -60.08 4.96
N ARG A 72 11.33 -60.28 5.34
CA ARG A 72 12.05 -59.40 6.28
C ARG A 72 12.33 -58.03 5.69
N GLN A 73 12.71 -57.94 4.41
CA GLN A 73 12.90 -56.67 3.71
C GLN A 73 11.59 -55.88 3.62
N ALA A 74 10.47 -56.55 3.30
CA ALA A 74 9.14 -55.93 3.30
C ALA A 74 8.70 -55.42 4.69
N GLU A 75 9.00 -56.16 5.76
CA GLU A 75 8.73 -55.74 7.13
C GLU A 75 9.53 -54.48 7.55
N ILE A 76 10.79 -54.37 7.09
CA ILE A 76 11.64 -53.20 7.33
C ILE A 76 11.06 -51.98 6.59
N LEU A 77 10.78 -52.10 5.29
CA LEU A 77 10.22 -51.01 4.48
C LEU A 77 8.88 -50.51 5.06
N ALA A 78 7.96 -51.41 5.42
CA ALA A 78 6.69 -51.03 6.03
C ALA A 78 6.85 -50.28 7.37
N LYS A 79 7.90 -50.60 8.15
CA LYS A 79 8.24 -49.88 9.39
C LYS A 79 8.85 -48.51 9.13
N GLU A 80 9.65 -48.35 8.06
CA GLU A 80 10.21 -47.06 7.66
C GLU A 80 9.15 -46.13 7.07
N GLU A 81 8.26 -46.63 6.21
CA GLU A 81 7.11 -45.87 5.68
C GLU A 81 6.17 -45.41 6.81
N ALA A 82 5.82 -46.31 7.74
CA ALA A 82 4.98 -45.95 8.90
C ALA A 82 5.64 -44.89 9.79
N LYS A 83 6.96 -44.96 9.98
CA LYS A 83 7.74 -43.96 10.74
C LYS A 83 7.79 -42.61 10.03
N LEU A 84 7.93 -42.59 8.70
CA LEU A 84 7.91 -41.37 7.89
C LEU A 84 6.54 -40.70 7.98
N ALA A 85 5.46 -41.45 7.75
CA ALA A 85 4.09 -40.95 7.83
C ALA A 85 3.74 -40.37 9.21
N ALA A 86 4.21 -41.02 10.29
CA ALA A 86 4.04 -40.50 11.65
C ALA A 86 4.79 -39.17 11.88
N ALA A 87 6.00 -39.02 11.31
CA ALA A 87 6.77 -37.78 11.41
C ALA A 87 6.15 -36.63 10.59
N GLU A 88 5.61 -36.93 9.40
CA GLU A 88 4.87 -35.95 8.59
C GLU A 88 3.58 -35.50 9.27
N ALA A 89 2.81 -36.44 9.85
CA ALA A 89 1.60 -36.12 10.61
C ALA A 89 1.89 -35.24 11.83
N ALA A 90 2.96 -35.54 12.58
CA ALA A 90 3.40 -34.71 13.72
C ALA A 90 3.77 -33.28 13.28
N ARG A 91 4.51 -33.14 12.17
CA ARG A 91 4.89 -31.82 11.62
C ARG A 91 3.69 -31.04 11.09
N GLN A 92 2.69 -31.71 10.50
CA GLN A 92 1.44 -31.06 10.09
C GLN A 92 0.63 -30.57 11.29
N ALA A 93 0.55 -31.36 12.37
CA ALA A 93 -0.12 -30.96 13.61
C ALA A 93 0.58 -29.75 14.27
N GLU A 94 1.92 -29.70 14.27
CA GLU A 94 2.68 -28.56 14.77
C GLU A 94 2.38 -27.27 13.97
N ILE A 95 2.39 -27.36 12.62
CA ILE A 95 2.07 -26.22 11.74
C ILE A 95 0.63 -25.74 11.92
N LEU A 96 -0.32 -26.63 12.18
CA LEU A 96 -1.71 -26.26 12.48
C LEU A 96 -1.80 -25.54 13.82
N ALA A 97 -1.20 -26.09 14.89
CA ALA A 97 -1.19 -25.45 16.20
C ALA A 97 -0.51 -24.07 16.20
N GLN A 98 0.57 -23.89 15.43
CA GLN A 98 1.21 -22.57 15.24
C GLN A 98 0.26 -21.57 14.56
N LYS A 99 -0.48 -21.99 13.53
CA LYS A 99 -1.47 -21.12 12.84
C LYS A 99 -2.69 -20.79 13.69
N GLU A 100 -3.16 -21.73 14.51
CA GLU A 100 -4.26 -21.49 15.45
C GLU A 100 -3.84 -20.47 16.53
N ALA A 101 -2.59 -20.58 17.04
CA ALA A 101 -2.03 -19.59 17.95
C ALA A 101 -1.82 -18.21 17.32
N GLU A 102 -1.33 -18.15 16.07
CA GLU A 102 -1.17 -16.90 15.31
C GLU A 102 -2.53 -16.20 15.07
N LEU A 103 -3.56 -16.96 14.68
CA LEU A 103 -4.90 -16.43 14.46
C LEU A 103 -5.54 -15.94 15.77
N ALA A 104 -5.41 -16.69 16.87
CA ALA A 104 -5.88 -16.27 18.18
C ALA A 104 -5.18 -14.99 18.68
N ALA A 105 -3.87 -14.85 18.43
CA ALA A 105 -3.12 -13.62 18.75
C ALA A 105 -3.59 -12.42 17.90
N ALA A 106 -3.86 -12.63 16.61
CA ALA A 106 -4.39 -11.60 15.72
C ALA A 106 -5.81 -11.15 16.11
N GLU A 107 -6.68 -12.07 16.54
CA GLU A 107 -8.00 -11.74 17.07
C GLU A 107 -7.92 -10.97 18.39
N ALA A 108 -7.05 -11.38 19.32
CA ALA A 108 -6.82 -10.67 20.57
C ALA A 108 -6.30 -9.24 20.34
N ALA A 109 -5.33 -9.05 19.45
CA ALA A 109 -4.82 -7.73 19.07
C ALA A 109 -5.92 -6.84 18.47
N ARG A 110 -6.77 -7.39 17.60
CA ARG A 110 -7.92 -6.68 17.01
C ARG A 110 -8.97 -6.30 18.06
N GLN A 111 -9.21 -7.14 19.07
CA GLN A 111 -10.11 -6.79 20.18
C GLN A 111 -9.54 -5.65 21.04
N ALA A 112 -8.23 -5.67 21.32
CA ALA A 112 -7.55 -4.58 22.03
C ALA A 112 -7.60 -3.25 21.25
N GLU A 113 -7.40 -3.27 19.93
CA GLU A 113 -7.54 -2.08 19.07
C GLU A 113 -8.96 -1.48 19.14
N ILE A 114 -9.99 -2.33 19.07
CA ILE A 114 -11.40 -1.91 19.15
C ILE A 114 -11.74 -1.31 20.53
N LEU A 115 -11.15 -1.83 21.61
CA LEU A 115 -11.32 -1.26 22.95
C LEU A 115 -10.65 0.11 23.05
N ALA A 116 -9.39 0.23 22.64
CA ALA A 116 -8.66 1.50 22.65
C ALA A 116 -9.32 2.59 21.77
N GLN A 117 -9.89 2.21 20.62
CA GLN A 117 -10.68 3.13 19.78
C GLN A 117 -11.93 3.66 20.50
N LYS A 118 -12.67 2.78 21.22
CA LYS A 118 -13.86 3.19 22.00
C LYS A 118 -13.50 4.06 23.21
N GLU A 119 -12.40 3.77 23.88
CA GLU A 119 -11.90 4.60 24.99
C GLU A 119 -11.51 6.00 24.51
N ALA A 120 -10.83 6.10 23.35
CA ALA A 120 -10.49 7.37 22.73
C ALA A 120 -11.73 8.15 22.23
N GLU A 121 -12.72 7.47 21.64
CA GLU A 121 -13.99 8.06 21.21
C GLU A 121 -14.78 8.63 22.41
N LEU A 122 -14.87 7.88 23.50
CA LEU A 122 -15.58 8.29 24.71
C LEU A 122 -14.88 9.48 25.40
N ALA A 123 -13.54 9.45 25.47
CA ALA A 123 -12.75 10.58 25.98
C ALA A 123 -12.90 11.86 25.12
N ALA A 124 -12.94 11.71 23.78
CA ALA A 124 -13.18 12.84 22.87
C ALA A 124 -14.59 13.41 23.02
N ALA A 125 -15.61 12.55 23.19
CA ALA A 125 -16.99 12.97 23.44
C ALA A 125 -17.15 13.69 24.81
N GLU A 126 -16.41 13.28 25.83
CA GLU A 126 -16.39 13.98 27.12
C GLU A 126 -15.68 15.34 27.01
N ALA A 127 -14.52 15.41 26.36
CA ALA A 127 -13.80 16.66 26.12
C ALA A 127 -14.63 17.68 25.32
N ALA A 128 -15.39 17.23 24.32
CA ALA A 128 -16.31 18.07 23.55
C ALA A 128 -17.41 18.68 24.43
N ARG A 129 -18.01 17.89 25.33
CA ARG A 129 -19.02 18.39 26.30
C ARG A 129 -18.42 19.39 27.29
N GLN A 130 -17.20 19.16 27.76
CA GLN A 130 -16.51 20.11 28.65
C GLN A 130 -16.23 21.43 27.93
N ALA A 131 -15.80 21.40 26.66
CA ALA A 131 -15.61 22.59 25.84
C ALA A 131 -16.91 23.37 25.59
N GLU A 132 -18.03 22.68 25.32
CA GLU A 132 -19.35 23.31 25.15
C GLU A 132 -19.80 24.04 26.43
N VAL A 133 -19.64 23.42 27.60
CA VAL A 133 -19.97 24.03 28.90
C VAL A 133 -19.08 25.23 29.24
N LEU A 134 -17.81 25.24 28.80
CA LEU A 134 -16.93 26.39 28.94
C LEU A 134 -17.36 27.54 28.02
N ALA A 135 -17.63 27.26 26.74
CA ALA A 135 -18.09 28.27 25.78
C ALA A 135 -19.41 28.92 26.22
N GLN A 136 -20.37 28.14 26.75
CA GLN A 136 -21.60 28.68 27.33
C GLN A 136 -21.31 29.66 28.47
N LYS A 137 -20.46 29.27 29.44
CA LYS A 137 -20.07 30.16 30.56
C LYS A 137 -19.34 31.42 30.11
N GLU A 138 -18.47 31.34 29.11
CA GLU A 138 -17.80 32.51 28.54
C GLU A 138 -18.79 33.47 27.87
N THR A 139 -19.80 32.95 27.17
CA THR A 139 -20.87 33.80 26.60
C THR A 139 -21.78 34.42 27.67
N GLU A 140 -22.09 33.71 28.76
CA GLU A 140 -22.83 34.28 29.91
C GLU A 140 -22.03 35.40 30.61
N LEU A 141 -20.73 35.20 30.82
CA LEU A 141 -19.82 36.21 31.38
C LEU A 141 -19.75 37.46 30.49
N ALA A 142 -19.52 37.28 29.18
CA ALA A 142 -19.47 38.39 28.23
C ALA A 142 -20.80 39.17 28.16
N ALA A 143 -21.94 38.48 28.25
CA ALA A 143 -23.25 39.13 28.32
C ALA A 143 -23.44 39.92 29.62
N ALA A 144 -23.01 39.38 30.76
CA ALA A 144 -23.09 40.06 32.06
C ALA A 144 -22.16 41.30 32.14
N GLU A 145 -20.97 41.24 31.53
CA GLU A 145 -20.07 42.40 31.42
C GLU A 145 -20.63 43.47 30.47
N ALA A 146 -21.18 43.07 29.32
CA ALA A 146 -21.83 44.00 28.39
C ALA A 146 -23.04 44.72 29.02
N ALA A 147 -23.84 44.00 29.83
CA ALA A 147 -24.95 44.60 30.57
C ALA A 147 -24.47 45.66 31.58
N LYS A 148 -23.42 45.37 32.35
CA LYS A 148 -22.81 46.36 33.27
C LYS A 148 -22.23 47.57 32.55
N GLN A 149 -21.57 47.37 31.41
CA GLN A 149 -21.03 48.49 30.62
C GLN A 149 -22.15 49.39 30.07
N ALA A 150 -23.28 48.81 29.64
CA ALA A 150 -24.45 49.57 29.21
C ALA A 150 -25.10 50.36 30.38
N GLU A 151 -25.16 49.77 31.58
CA GLU A 151 -25.68 50.44 32.78
C GLU A 151 -24.78 51.62 33.22
N ILE A 152 -23.45 51.47 33.15
CA ILE A 152 -22.49 52.54 33.41
C ILE A 152 -22.64 53.68 32.39
N LEU A 153 -22.67 53.37 31.08
CA LEU A 153 -22.84 54.40 30.04
C LEU A 153 -24.16 55.17 30.19
N ALA A 154 -25.24 54.54 30.65
CA ALA A 154 -26.51 55.23 30.90
C ALA A 154 -26.38 56.24 32.06
N GLN A 155 -25.69 55.86 33.15
CA GLN A 155 -25.45 56.75 34.29
C GLN A 155 -24.49 57.90 33.93
N GLU A 156 -23.50 57.66 33.06
CA GLU A 156 -22.62 58.71 32.53
C GLU A 156 -23.34 59.70 31.61
N GLN A 157 -24.33 59.24 30.82
CA GLN A 157 -25.11 60.12 29.94
C GLN A 157 -26.07 61.05 30.71
N ASP A 158 -26.75 60.58 31.75
CA ASP A 158 -27.59 61.44 32.61
C ASP A 158 -26.75 62.51 33.36
N ALA A 159 -25.49 62.20 33.70
CA ALA A 159 -24.58 63.14 34.32
C ALA A 159 -24.06 64.25 33.37
N SER A 160 -24.08 64.03 32.05
CA SER A 160 -23.37 64.86 31.05
C SER A 160 -24.17 66.07 30.52
N THR A 161 -25.17 66.55 31.26
CA THR A 161 -25.98 67.73 30.87
C THR A 161 -25.56 69.04 31.57
N ARG A 162 -24.35 69.12 32.14
CA ARG A 162 -23.79 70.38 32.69
C ARG A 162 -22.30 70.60 32.38
N ASN A 163 -22.06 71.75 31.73
CA ASN A 163 -20.83 72.50 31.54
C ASN A 163 -19.69 71.86 30.72
N GLU A 164 -19.38 72.53 29.61
CA GLU A 164 -18.06 72.57 28.99
C GLU A 164 -17.06 73.32 29.90
N SER A 165 -15.77 72.93 29.90
CA SER A 165 -14.62 73.87 29.76
C SER A 165 -13.27 73.13 29.74
N GLU A 166 -12.55 73.27 28.63
CA GLU A 166 -11.07 73.41 28.51
C GLU A 166 -10.05 72.42 29.15
N LEU A 167 -9.26 71.83 28.24
CA LEU A 167 -7.78 71.80 28.19
C LEU A 167 -6.92 70.74 28.95
N VAL A 168 -6.17 70.00 28.11
CA VAL A 168 -4.70 69.68 28.18
C VAL A 168 -4.23 68.27 28.66
N ASP A 169 -3.53 67.63 27.71
CA ASP A 169 -2.46 66.61 27.73
C ASP A 169 -2.64 65.14 28.21
N GLU A 170 -1.79 64.32 27.56
CA GLU A 170 -1.31 62.92 27.71
C GLU A 170 -1.83 62.07 28.91
N GLU A 171 -2.18 60.78 28.78
CA GLU A 171 -1.43 59.71 28.10
C GLU A 171 -2.27 58.52 27.53
N ASN A 172 -1.69 57.86 26.53
CA ASN A 172 -1.63 56.40 26.28
C ASN A 172 -2.61 55.41 26.97
N ALA A 173 -3.54 54.80 26.19
CA ALA A 173 -3.88 53.35 26.27
C ALA A 173 -4.91 52.90 25.20
N LYS A 174 -4.52 52.70 23.93
CA LYS A 174 -5.40 52.06 22.91
C LYS A 174 -5.00 50.60 22.65
N GLN A 175 -5.65 49.65 23.32
CA GLN A 175 -5.68 48.26 22.87
C GLN A 175 -6.73 48.11 21.74
N PRO A 176 -6.33 47.74 20.51
CA PRO A 176 -7.29 47.45 19.46
C PRO A 176 -7.87 46.04 19.65
N LYS A 177 -9.20 45.90 19.72
CA LYS A 177 -9.87 44.59 19.59
C LYS A 177 -9.41 43.93 18.28
N GLN A 178 -8.77 42.77 18.37
CA GLN A 178 -8.25 42.08 17.20
C GLN A 178 -9.43 41.61 16.32
N LYS A 179 -9.56 42.21 15.14
CA LYS A 179 -10.24 41.55 14.02
C LYS A 179 -9.31 40.46 13.50
N GLU A 180 -9.73 39.21 13.56
CA GLU A 180 -9.05 38.12 12.87
C GLU A 180 -8.90 38.46 11.38
N LYS A 181 -7.67 38.67 10.94
CA LYS A 181 -7.39 38.82 9.50
C LYS A 181 -7.45 37.42 8.88
N LYS A 182 -8.47 37.17 8.06
CA LYS A 182 -8.49 35.97 7.20
C LYS A 182 -7.23 35.96 6.35
N LEU A 183 -6.31 35.04 6.65
CA LEU A 183 -5.05 34.87 5.94
C LEU A 183 -5.31 34.58 4.46
N GLY A 184 -4.53 35.21 3.57
CA GLY A 184 -4.58 34.96 2.14
C GLY A 184 -4.33 33.49 1.81
N PHE A 185 -4.85 33.01 0.68
CA PHE A 185 -4.80 31.59 0.30
C PHE A 185 -3.37 31.03 0.29
N PHE A 186 -2.41 31.78 -0.26
CA PHE A 186 -0.99 31.42 -0.22
C PHE A 186 -0.39 31.43 1.21
N ALA A 187 -0.84 32.34 2.09
CA ALA A 187 -0.37 32.38 3.47
C ALA A 187 -0.89 31.18 4.30
N ARG A 188 -2.14 30.75 4.08
CA ARG A 188 -2.65 29.48 4.63
C ARG A 188 -1.87 28.28 4.12
N PHE A 189 -1.56 28.26 2.82
CA PHE A 189 -0.76 27.20 2.20
C PHE A 189 0.67 27.13 2.75
N ALA A 190 1.38 28.26 2.86
CA ALA A 190 2.73 28.32 3.44
C ALA A 190 2.75 27.96 4.94
N LEU A 191 1.71 28.35 5.70
CA LEU A 191 1.51 27.90 7.08
C LEU A 191 1.34 26.37 7.16
N GLY A 192 0.56 25.80 6.23
CA GLY A 192 0.41 24.36 6.01
C GLY A 192 1.67 23.64 5.47
N LEU A 193 2.79 24.35 5.28
CA LEU A 193 4.11 23.76 5.01
C LEU A 193 5.14 24.09 6.10
N LYS A 194 4.78 24.86 7.14
CA LYS A 194 5.72 25.42 8.14
C LYS A 194 6.67 24.38 8.73
N LYS A 195 6.17 23.19 9.10
CA LYS A 195 6.98 22.11 9.68
C LYS A 195 8.04 21.57 8.71
N THR A 196 7.72 21.44 7.42
CA THR A 196 8.68 20.99 6.40
C THR A 196 9.60 22.15 5.95
N ARG A 197 9.10 23.41 5.93
CA ARG A 197 9.90 24.63 5.70
C ARG A 197 11.04 24.79 6.72
N LEU A 198 10.81 24.43 7.98
CA LEU A 198 11.86 24.49 9.01
C LEU A 198 13.06 23.58 8.71
N ASN A 199 12.82 22.41 8.12
CA ASN A 199 13.89 21.48 7.73
C ASN A 199 14.53 21.88 6.38
N ILE A 200 13.73 22.07 5.33
CA ILE A 200 14.25 22.26 3.96
C ILE A 200 14.55 23.73 3.62
N GLY A 201 13.66 24.66 4.00
CA GLY A 201 13.74 26.06 3.59
C GLY A 201 14.71 26.88 4.44
N SER A 202 14.32 27.15 5.68
CA SER A 202 15.11 27.95 6.62
C SER A 202 16.27 27.15 7.23
N GLY A 203 16.10 25.83 7.41
CA GLY A 203 17.15 24.90 7.84
C GLY A 203 18.35 24.93 6.89
N LEU A 204 18.15 24.64 5.61
CA LEU A 204 19.23 24.67 4.63
C LEU A 204 19.79 26.08 4.38
N LEU A 205 18.96 27.14 4.44
CA LEU A 205 19.48 28.51 4.38
C LEU A 205 20.43 28.83 5.55
N SER A 206 20.23 28.25 6.72
CA SER A 206 21.16 28.39 7.85
C SER A 206 22.47 27.63 7.64
N LEU A 207 22.42 26.46 6.99
CA LEU A 207 23.60 25.64 6.65
C LEU A 207 24.57 26.38 5.72
N PHE A 208 24.07 27.04 4.67
CA PHE A 208 24.90 27.77 3.72
C PHE A 208 25.46 29.10 4.26
N LYS A 209 24.95 29.63 5.38
CA LYS A 209 25.23 31.01 5.81
C LYS A 209 26.66 31.17 6.36
N GLY A 210 27.57 31.63 5.50
CA GLY A 210 28.96 31.96 5.86
C GLY A 210 29.91 30.77 5.91
N LYS A 211 29.46 29.57 5.49
CA LYS A 211 30.34 28.44 5.20
C LYS A 211 31.06 28.64 3.86
N LYS A 212 32.15 27.91 3.65
CA LYS A 212 32.76 27.73 2.33
C LYS A 212 32.06 26.59 1.61
N ILE A 213 32.36 26.43 0.32
CA ILE A 213 32.01 25.24 -0.44
C ILE A 213 33.21 24.28 -0.37
N ASP A 214 33.08 23.28 0.46
CA ASP A 214 34.01 22.18 0.74
C ASP A 214 33.21 20.87 0.95
N ASP A 215 33.91 19.74 1.06
CA ASP A 215 33.27 18.42 1.12
C ASP A 215 32.38 18.27 2.38
N ASP A 216 32.83 18.81 3.53
CA ASP A 216 32.07 18.91 4.78
C ASP A 216 30.66 19.54 4.59
N LEU A 217 30.55 20.62 3.77
CA LEU A 217 29.27 21.25 3.45
C LEU A 217 28.33 20.30 2.68
N PHE A 218 28.88 19.47 1.78
CA PHE A 218 28.08 18.52 1.00
C PHE A 218 27.63 17.32 1.85
N GLU A 219 28.45 16.83 2.79
CA GLU A 219 28.04 15.79 3.75
C GLU A 219 26.92 16.28 4.67
N GLU A 220 27.04 17.50 5.25
CA GLU A 220 25.95 18.09 6.05
C GLU A 220 24.68 18.33 5.23
N LEU A 221 24.81 18.70 3.95
CA LEU A 221 23.67 18.87 3.06
C LEU A 221 22.98 17.53 2.74
N GLU A 222 23.73 16.46 2.51
CA GLU A 222 23.19 15.12 2.31
C GLU A 222 22.39 14.66 3.55
N GLU A 223 22.95 14.83 4.76
CA GLU A 223 22.24 14.48 6.00
C GLU A 223 20.91 15.23 6.12
N GLN A 224 20.90 16.55 5.93
CA GLN A 224 19.68 17.36 6.06
C GLN A 224 18.61 17.00 5.02
N LEU A 225 18.99 16.70 3.77
CA LEU A 225 18.07 16.27 2.73
C LEU A 225 17.46 14.88 3.04
N ILE A 226 18.26 13.95 3.57
CA ILE A 226 17.79 12.64 4.03
C ILE A 226 16.85 12.77 5.24
N VAL A 227 17.20 13.61 6.23
CA VAL A 227 16.36 13.90 7.42
C VAL A 227 15.02 14.55 7.05
N ALA A 228 14.99 15.31 5.95
CA ALA A 228 13.76 15.87 5.38
C ALA A 228 12.87 14.85 4.62
N ASP A 229 13.25 13.56 4.60
CA ASP A 229 12.58 12.46 3.91
C ASP A 229 12.65 12.54 2.36
N ILE A 230 13.65 13.23 1.79
CA ILE A 230 13.88 13.29 0.33
C ILE A 230 14.41 11.96 -0.24
N GLY A 231 14.94 11.08 0.62
CA GLY A 231 15.38 9.74 0.26
C GLY A 231 16.75 9.70 -0.43
N VAL A 232 17.46 8.59 -0.27
CA VAL A 232 18.89 8.48 -0.59
C VAL A 232 19.18 8.69 -2.08
N GLU A 233 18.50 7.99 -2.98
CA GLU A 233 18.75 8.08 -4.43
C GLU A 233 18.55 9.51 -5.00
N THR A 234 17.46 10.16 -4.61
CA THR A 234 17.16 11.53 -5.04
C THR A 234 18.10 12.55 -4.40
N THR A 235 18.52 12.32 -3.14
CA THR A 235 19.52 13.16 -2.47
C THR A 235 20.88 13.06 -3.15
N LEU A 236 21.41 11.85 -3.38
CA LEU A 236 22.70 11.64 -4.05
C LEU A 236 22.74 12.30 -5.42
N ARG A 237 21.66 12.20 -6.22
CA ARG A 237 21.55 12.87 -7.53
C ARG A 237 21.46 14.41 -7.43
N ILE A 238 20.97 14.95 -6.31
CA ILE A 238 21.01 16.40 -6.03
C ILE A 238 22.43 16.81 -5.68
N ILE A 239 23.10 16.11 -4.75
CA ILE A 239 24.49 16.39 -4.35
C ILE A 239 25.43 16.30 -5.57
N GLU A 240 25.32 15.26 -6.39
CA GLU A 240 26.10 15.11 -7.63
C GLU A 240 25.93 16.32 -8.57
N ASN A 241 24.69 16.74 -8.86
CA ASN A 241 24.42 17.92 -9.70
C ASN A 241 25.03 19.20 -9.11
N LEU A 242 24.93 19.40 -7.78
CA LEU A 242 25.41 20.59 -7.09
C LEU A 242 26.94 20.66 -7.11
N THR A 243 27.62 19.56 -6.76
CA THR A 243 29.09 19.43 -6.78
C THR A 243 29.65 19.63 -8.19
N ASP A 244 29.01 19.04 -9.21
CA ASP A 244 29.41 19.17 -10.61
C ASP A 244 29.25 20.63 -11.10
N HIS A 245 28.21 21.35 -10.67
CA HIS A 245 28.04 22.78 -10.95
C HIS A 245 29.02 23.69 -10.20
N ALA A 246 29.28 23.41 -8.92
CA ALA A 246 30.22 24.17 -8.10
C ALA A 246 31.64 24.15 -8.72
N ASN A 247 32.10 22.94 -9.09
CA ASN A 247 33.36 22.72 -9.79
C ASN A 247 33.40 23.43 -11.15
N ARG A 248 32.38 23.24 -12.01
CA ARG A 248 32.37 23.81 -13.38
C ARG A 248 32.31 25.33 -13.41
N LYS A 249 31.63 25.96 -12.46
CA LYS A 249 31.47 27.43 -12.40
C LYS A 249 32.45 28.13 -11.46
N GLN A 250 33.30 27.39 -10.74
CA GLN A 250 34.14 27.91 -9.66
C GLN A 250 33.32 28.74 -8.65
N LEU A 251 32.19 28.18 -8.18
CA LEU A 251 31.35 28.86 -7.19
C LEU A 251 32.16 29.05 -5.89
N LYS A 252 32.19 30.29 -5.38
CA LYS A 252 32.88 30.67 -4.13
C LYS A 252 31.92 31.11 -3.04
N ASP A 253 30.62 30.99 -3.31
CA ASP A 253 29.55 31.59 -2.54
C ASP A 253 28.43 30.56 -2.35
N ALA A 254 28.15 30.24 -1.09
CA ALA A 254 27.17 29.26 -0.69
C ALA A 254 25.72 29.75 -0.90
N GLU A 255 25.47 31.06 -0.98
CA GLU A 255 24.15 31.61 -1.33
C GLU A 255 23.76 31.25 -2.78
N VAL A 256 24.74 31.17 -3.68
CA VAL A 256 24.52 30.71 -5.07
C VAL A 256 24.25 29.19 -5.12
N LEU A 257 24.78 28.43 -4.17
CA LEU A 257 24.53 26.98 -4.07
C LEU A 257 23.11 26.68 -3.53
N TYR A 258 22.61 27.51 -2.61
CA TYR A 258 21.21 27.48 -2.14
C TYR A 258 20.20 27.74 -3.27
N GLU A 259 20.41 28.79 -4.09
CA GLU A 259 19.52 29.06 -5.23
C GLU A 259 19.61 27.97 -6.31
N LEU A 260 20.78 27.33 -6.48
CA LEU A 260 20.91 26.17 -7.37
C LEU A 260 20.14 24.96 -6.82
N LEU A 261 20.20 24.67 -5.52
CA LEU A 261 19.41 23.63 -4.87
C LEU A 261 17.91 23.88 -5.02
N LYS A 262 17.46 25.12 -4.76
CA LYS A 262 16.05 25.53 -4.97
C LYS A 262 15.62 25.28 -6.41
N LYS A 263 16.48 25.57 -7.40
CA LYS A 263 16.23 25.29 -8.81
C LYS A 263 16.17 23.78 -9.08
N ASP A 264 17.13 22.98 -8.63
CA ASP A 264 17.16 21.53 -8.90
C ASP A 264 15.94 20.81 -8.31
N LEU A 265 15.49 21.21 -7.12
CA LEU A 265 14.24 20.72 -6.52
C LEU A 265 13.00 21.16 -7.31
N SER A 266 12.99 22.37 -7.86
CA SER A 266 11.93 22.84 -8.77
C SER A 266 11.91 22.07 -10.09
N ASP A 267 13.09 21.82 -10.67
CA ASP A 267 13.24 21.07 -11.91
C ASP A 267 12.87 19.58 -11.76
N ILE A 268 12.85 19.02 -10.54
CA ILE A 268 12.22 17.72 -10.24
C ILE A 268 10.70 17.83 -10.34
N LEU A 269 10.10 18.76 -9.59
CA LEU A 269 8.65 18.87 -9.44
C LEU A 269 7.93 19.34 -10.72
N GLN A 270 8.52 20.23 -11.52
CA GLN A 270 7.96 20.69 -12.79
C GLN A 270 7.72 19.55 -13.80
N LYS A 271 8.50 18.45 -13.72
CA LYS A 271 8.33 17.28 -14.61
C LYS A 271 7.05 16.49 -14.33
N VAL A 272 6.49 16.64 -13.14
CA VAL A 272 5.26 15.98 -12.67
C VAL A 272 4.08 16.94 -12.41
N GLU A 273 4.27 18.25 -12.59
CA GLU A 273 3.18 19.22 -12.56
C GLU A 273 2.26 19.05 -13.78
N LYS A 274 1.16 18.32 -13.58
CA LYS A 274 0.12 18.11 -14.59
C LYS A 274 -1.25 18.06 -13.90
N PRO A 275 -1.99 19.19 -13.83
CA PRO A 275 -3.35 19.24 -13.30
C PRO A 275 -4.26 18.16 -13.93
N LEU A 276 -5.25 17.70 -13.17
CA LEU A 276 -6.23 16.73 -13.65
C LEU A 276 -7.31 17.46 -14.47
N VAL A 277 -7.22 17.34 -15.80
CA VAL A 277 -8.24 17.83 -16.73
C VAL A 277 -9.31 16.74 -16.92
N ILE A 278 -10.57 17.11 -16.68
CA ILE A 278 -11.73 16.26 -16.99
C ILE A 278 -11.99 16.36 -18.50
N ASP A 279 -11.89 15.24 -19.20
CA ASP A 279 -12.19 15.11 -20.63
C ASP A 279 -13.71 15.09 -20.85
N GLU A 280 -14.25 16.10 -21.53
CA GLU A 280 -15.71 16.24 -21.71
C GLU A 280 -16.31 15.24 -22.71
N ASP A 281 -15.50 14.60 -23.55
CA ASP A 281 -15.91 13.47 -24.40
C ASP A 281 -16.14 12.18 -23.57
N LYS A 282 -15.82 12.19 -22.26
CA LYS A 282 -15.98 11.07 -21.33
C LYS A 282 -17.11 11.35 -20.34
N LYS A 283 -18.28 10.74 -20.55
CA LYS A 283 -19.44 10.90 -19.67
C LYS A 283 -19.98 9.55 -19.17
N PRO A 284 -19.67 9.14 -17.92
CA PRO A 284 -18.87 9.86 -16.91
C PRO A 284 -17.35 9.77 -17.13
N TYR A 285 -16.63 10.82 -16.74
CA TYR A 285 -15.20 10.75 -16.47
C TYR A 285 -14.99 10.01 -15.14
N VAL A 286 -14.31 8.86 -15.18
CA VAL A 286 -14.22 7.93 -14.05
C VAL A 286 -12.88 8.09 -13.32
N ILE A 287 -12.94 8.55 -12.07
CA ILE A 287 -11.80 8.66 -11.15
C ILE A 287 -11.87 7.52 -10.13
N LEU A 288 -10.87 6.63 -10.15
CA LEU A 288 -10.71 5.56 -9.16
C LEU A 288 -9.68 5.98 -8.10
N MET A 289 -10.12 6.15 -6.86
CA MET A 289 -9.28 6.61 -5.74
C MET A 289 -8.72 5.42 -4.98
N VAL A 290 -7.40 5.24 -5.02
CA VAL A 290 -6.69 4.13 -4.37
C VAL A 290 -5.71 4.64 -3.31
N GLY A 291 -5.18 3.72 -2.50
CA GLY A 291 -4.32 4.03 -1.35
C GLY A 291 -4.82 3.39 -0.07
N VAL A 292 -4.00 3.46 0.98
CA VAL A 292 -4.23 2.70 2.22
C VAL A 292 -5.27 3.36 3.14
N ASN A 293 -5.60 2.72 4.25
CA ASN A 293 -6.50 3.29 5.25
C ASN A 293 -5.83 4.49 5.95
N GLY A 294 -6.62 5.49 6.37
CA GLY A 294 -6.13 6.64 7.14
C GLY A 294 -5.46 7.76 6.34
N VAL A 295 -5.11 7.57 5.07
CA VAL A 295 -4.46 8.61 4.22
C VAL A 295 -5.41 9.71 3.71
N GLY A 296 -6.70 9.64 4.06
CA GLY A 296 -7.69 10.65 3.70
C GLY A 296 -8.33 10.48 2.32
N LYS A 297 -8.41 9.26 1.76
CA LYS A 297 -9.11 8.98 0.48
C LYS A 297 -10.52 9.56 0.44
N THR A 298 -11.39 9.13 1.36
CA THR A 298 -12.80 9.53 1.45
C THR A 298 -12.96 11.03 1.68
N THR A 299 -12.07 11.66 2.45
CA THR A 299 -12.01 13.13 2.62
C THR A 299 -11.62 13.84 1.30
N THR A 300 -10.65 13.29 0.57
CA THR A 300 -10.22 13.81 -0.73
C THR A 300 -11.34 13.69 -1.76
N ILE A 301 -12.11 12.60 -1.74
CA ILE A 301 -13.32 12.42 -2.57
C ILE A 301 -14.33 13.54 -2.27
N GLY A 302 -14.65 13.79 -0.99
CA GLY A 302 -15.57 14.87 -0.61
C GLY A 302 -15.13 16.25 -1.11
N LYS A 303 -13.83 16.56 -1.00
CA LYS A 303 -13.25 17.82 -1.50
C LYS A 303 -13.28 17.91 -3.04
N LEU A 304 -12.87 16.86 -3.76
CA LEU A 304 -12.93 16.80 -5.23
C LEU A 304 -14.37 16.89 -5.76
N ALA A 305 -15.30 16.20 -5.12
CA ALA A 305 -16.71 16.24 -5.47
C ALA A 305 -17.28 17.66 -5.35
N LYS A 306 -16.90 18.39 -4.28
CA LYS A 306 -17.31 19.80 -4.13
C LYS A 306 -16.62 20.73 -5.13
N LYS A 307 -15.35 20.49 -5.46
CA LYS A 307 -14.62 21.23 -6.51
C LYS A 307 -15.31 21.10 -7.87
N TYR A 308 -15.59 19.88 -8.32
CA TYR A 308 -16.26 19.70 -9.61
C TYR A 308 -17.70 20.23 -9.62
N GLN A 309 -18.43 20.13 -8.50
CA GLN A 309 -19.74 20.78 -8.36
C GLN A 309 -19.64 22.33 -8.44
N SER A 310 -18.61 22.96 -7.86
CA SER A 310 -18.42 24.42 -7.97
C SER A 310 -17.96 24.86 -9.36
N GLU A 311 -17.36 23.96 -10.15
CA GLU A 311 -17.12 24.12 -11.59
C GLU A 311 -18.37 23.86 -12.46
N GLY A 312 -19.54 23.60 -11.86
CA GLY A 312 -20.79 23.34 -12.56
C GLY A 312 -20.94 21.94 -13.16
N LYS A 313 -20.01 21.01 -12.87
CA LYS A 313 -20.07 19.61 -13.34
C LYS A 313 -21.01 18.79 -12.47
N SER A 314 -21.78 17.90 -13.09
CA SER A 314 -22.58 16.91 -12.37
C SER A 314 -21.69 15.76 -11.87
N VAL A 315 -21.79 15.43 -10.58
CA VAL A 315 -20.93 14.45 -9.90
C VAL A 315 -21.77 13.29 -9.37
N MET A 316 -21.21 12.08 -9.40
CA MET A 316 -21.71 10.91 -8.69
C MET A 316 -20.57 10.23 -7.91
N LEU A 317 -20.90 9.59 -6.79
CA LEU A 317 -19.95 8.88 -5.93
C LEU A 317 -20.24 7.38 -5.88
N ALA A 318 -19.21 6.55 -5.75
CA ALA A 318 -19.33 5.10 -5.57
C ALA A 318 -18.61 4.61 -4.29
N ALA A 319 -19.35 3.93 -3.41
CA ALA A 319 -18.87 3.47 -2.11
C ALA A 319 -18.18 2.09 -2.19
N GLY A 320 -16.99 2.04 -2.79
CA GLY A 320 -16.22 0.81 -2.99
C GLY A 320 -15.37 0.32 -1.81
N ASP A 321 -15.38 0.97 -0.64
CA ASP A 321 -14.84 0.41 0.61
C ASP A 321 -15.91 -0.38 1.37
N THR A 322 -16.48 -1.39 0.70
CA THR A 322 -17.63 -2.18 1.20
C THR A 322 -17.31 -2.94 2.51
N PHE A 323 -16.03 -3.17 2.79
CA PHE A 323 -15.53 -3.80 4.01
C PHE A 323 -15.51 -2.86 5.25
N ARG A 324 -15.90 -1.59 5.11
CA ARG A 324 -15.99 -0.63 6.20
C ARG A 324 -17.34 0.09 6.14
N ALA A 325 -18.32 -0.39 6.91
CA ALA A 325 -19.65 0.23 7.02
C ALA A 325 -19.58 1.75 7.26
N ALA A 326 -18.75 2.17 8.22
CA ALA A 326 -18.52 3.59 8.52
C ALA A 326 -17.88 4.40 7.36
N ALA A 327 -17.20 3.76 6.40
CA ALA A 327 -16.67 4.44 5.20
C ALA A 327 -17.77 4.65 4.15
N VAL A 328 -18.64 3.65 3.98
CA VAL A 328 -19.85 3.76 3.14
C VAL A 328 -20.76 4.86 3.70
N GLU A 329 -21.04 4.82 5.01
CA GLU A 329 -21.81 5.83 5.74
C GLU A 329 -21.18 7.23 5.65
N GLN A 330 -19.87 7.35 5.90
CA GLN A 330 -19.15 8.62 5.74
C GLN A 330 -19.29 9.19 4.33
N LEU A 331 -19.18 8.37 3.28
CA LEU A 331 -19.34 8.81 1.90
C LEU A 331 -20.81 9.18 1.59
N GLN A 332 -21.79 8.46 2.14
CA GLN A 332 -23.22 8.79 2.02
C GLN A 332 -23.54 10.14 2.68
N VAL A 333 -23.08 10.40 3.90
CA VAL A 333 -23.24 11.69 4.59
C VAL A 333 -22.54 12.82 3.82
N TRP A 334 -21.38 12.56 3.21
CA TRP A 334 -20.71 13.52 2.32
C TRP A 334 -21.53 13.85 1.07
N GLY A 335 -22.21 12.86 0.48
CA GLY A 335 -23.10 13.04 -0.66
C GLY A 335 -24.36 13.82 -0.29
N GLU A 336 -25.08 13.38 0.74
CA GLU A 336 -26.31 14.00 1.24
C GLU A 336 -26.08 15.47 1.64
N ARG A 337 -24.99 15.78 2.34
CA ARG A 337 -24.61 17.16 2.71
C ARG A 337 -24.32 18.09 1.52
N ASN A 338 -24.18 17.56 0.30
CA ASN A 338 -23.84 18.32 -0.90
C ASN A 338 -24.80 18.08 -2.08
N ASP A 339 -25.92 17.39 -1.88
CA ASP A 339 -26.86 16.98 -2.94
C ASP A 339 -26.21 16.11 -4.05
N ILE A 340 -25.19 15.32 -3.70
CA ILE A 340 -24.44 14.46 -4.63
C ILE A 340 -24.89 13.00 -4.50
N PRO A 341 -25.39 12.34 -5.57
CA PRO A 341 -25.82 10.95 -5.52
C PRO A 341 -24.67 9.99 -5.19
N VAL A 342 -24.91 9.08 -4.23
CA VAL A 342 -23.97 8.03 -3.84
C VAL A 342 -24.55 6.66 -4.17
N ILE A 343 -23.76 5.83 -4.86
CA ILE A 343 -24.09 4.43 -5.16
C ILE A 343 -23.36 3.53 -4.17
N ALA A 344 -24.14 2.74 -3.43
CA ALA A 344 -23.67 1.84 -2.39
C ALA A 344 -24.51 0.55 -2.39
N GLN A 345 -23.93 -0.54 -1.89
CA GLN A 345 -24.62 -1.78 -1.56
C GLN A 345 -24.41 -2.11 -0.06
N GLN A 346 -24.97 -3.21 0.42
CA GLN A 346 -24.77 -3.71 1.78
C GLN A 346 -23.28 -3.91 2.15
N THR A 347 -22.95 -3.75 3.43
CA THR A 347 -21.59 -4.02 3.96
C THR A 347 -21.14 -5.43 3.60
N GLY A 348 -19.91 -5.58 3.09
CA GLY A 348 -19.37 -6.85 2.60
C GLY A 348 -19.80 -7.24 1.19
N ALA A 349 -20.50 -6.37 0.45
CA ALA A 349 -20.71 -6.54 -0.99
C ALA A 349 -19.39 -6.56 -1.78
N ASP A 350 -19.42 -7.11 -3.00
CA ASP A 350 -18.27 -7.08 -3.90
C ASP A 350 -18.02 -5.66 -4.43
N SER A 351 -16.90 -5.06 -4.03
CA SER A 351 -16.47 -3.70 -4.42
C SER A 351 -16.54 -3.47 -5.93
N ALA A 352 -16.15 -4.46 -6.74
CA ALA A 352 -16.20 -4.37 -8.19
C ALA A 352 -17.61 -4.41 -8.78
N SER A 353 -18.58 -4.97 -8.05
CA SER A 353 -20.00 -4.97 -8.42
C SER A 353 -20.65 -3.62 -8.08
N VAL A 354 -20.35 -3.03 -6.91
CA VAL A 354 -20.79 -1.65 -6.57
C VAL A 354 -20.31 -0.63 -7.60
N LEU A 355 -19.03 -0.74 -8.00
CA LEU A 355 -18.44 0.13 -9.01
C LEU A 355 -18.95 -0.16 -10.43
N PHE A 356 -19.41 -1.38 -10.71
CA PHE A 356 -20.10 -1.68 -11.97
C PHE A 356 -21.46 -0.95 -12.04
N ASP A 357 -22.30 -1.11 -11.01
CA ASP A 357 -23.61 -0.47 -10.91
C ASP A 357 -23.48 1.06 -10.95
N ALA A 358 -22.47 1.61 -10.28
CA ALA A 358 -22.22 3.05 -10.26
C ALA A 358 -21.96 3.64 -11.65
N MET A 359 -21.28 2.90 -12.54
CA MET A 359 -21.15 3.32 -13.94
C MET A 359 -22.46 3.25 -14.73
N ASP A 360 -23.39 2.32 -14.43
CA ASP A 360 -24.72 2.33 -15.08
C ASP A 360 -25.52 3.54 -14.59
N ALA A 361 -25.53 3.77 -13.27
CA ALA A 361 -26.24 4.90 -12.68
C ALA A 361 -25.68 6.25 -13.17
N ALA A 362 -24.37 6.39 -13.29
CA ALA A 362 -23.73 7.61 -13.77
C ALA A 362 -24.01 7.84 -15.26
N HIS A 363 -23.84 6.83 -16.11
CA HIS A 363 -24.10 6.94 -17.55
C HIS A 363 -25.60 7.17 -17.85
N ALA A 364 -26.51 6.43 -17.20
CA ALA A 364 -27.95 6.59 -17.38
C ALA A 364 -28.51 7.93 -16.85
N ARG A 365 -27.80 8.61 -15.94
CA ARG A 365 -28.13 9.97 -15.48
C ARG A 365 -27.34 11.07 -16.20
N GLY A 366 -26.47 10.73 -17.15
CA GLY A 366 -25.63 11.68 -17.89
C GLY A 366 -24.62 12.43 -17.01
N ALA A 367 -24.15 11.84 -15.91
CA ALA A 367 -23.22 12.48 -15.00
C ALA A 367 -21.86 12.76 -15.66
N ASP A 368 -21.28 13.93 -15.41
CA ASP A 368 -20.00 14.34 -15.98
C ASP A 368 -18.82 13.64 -15.30
N VAL A 369 -18.87 13.46 -13.97
CA VAL A 369 -17.78 12.84 -13.18
C VAL A 369 -18.32 11.75 -12.26
N LEU A 370 -17.67 10.59 -12.26
CA LEU A 370 -17.88 9.51 -11.28
C LEU A 370 -16.61 9.31 -10.46
N ILE A 371 -16.68 9.51 -9.14
CA ILE A 371 -15.55 9.29 -8.22
C ILE A 371 -15.83 8.04 -7.37
N ALA A 372 -14.95 7.04 -7.44
CA ALA A 372 -15.08 5.79 -6.71
C ALA A 372 -14.03 5.68 -5.58
N ASP A 373 -14.49 5.42 -4.35
CA ASP A 373 -13.63 5.02 -3.23
C ASP A 373 -13.29 3.52 -3.30
N THR A 374 -12.25 3.08 -2.60
CA THR A 374 -11.86 1.66 -2.51
C THR A 374 -11.40 1.28 -1.10
N ALA A 375 -11.42 -0.02 -0.80
CA ALA A 375 -10.68 -0.58 0.32
C ALA A 375 -9.19 -0.16 0.30
N GLY A 376 -8.56 -0.11 1.48
CA GLY A 376 -7.15 0.29 1.67
C GLY A 376 -6.38 -0.56 2.69
N ARG A 377 -6.76 -1.83 2.86
CA ARG A 377 -6.23 -2.76 3.88
C ARG A 377 -4.87 -3.35 3.49
N LEU A 378 -3.79 -2.55 3.53
CA LEU A 378 -2.45 -2.95 3.07
C LEU A 378 -1.84 -4.14 3.84
N GLN A 379 -2.37 -4.54 5.01
CA GLN A 379 -1.88 -5.73 5.72
C GLN A 379 -1.96 -7.00 4.86
N ASN A 380 -2.97 -7.12 4.00
CA ASN A 380 -3.16 -8.25 3.09
C ASN A 380 -2.88 -7.79 1.64
N LYS A 381 -1.62 -7.38 1.39
CA LYS A 381 -1.18 -6.73 0.14
C LYS A 381 -1.72 -7.41 -1.11
N ASP A 382 -1.48 -8.71 -1.26
CA ASP A 382 -1.79 -9.46 -2.48
C ASP A 382 -3.31 -9.46 -2.77
N HIS A 383 -4.14 -9.73 -1.76
CA HIS A 383 -5.60 -9.69 -1.90
C HIS A 383 -6.11 -8.29 -2.24
N LEU A 384 -5.55 -7.23 -1.64
CA LEU A 384 -5.93 -5.86 -1.96
C LEU A 384 -5.59 -5.52 -3.43
N MET A 385 -4.43 -5.95 -3.92
CA MET A 385 -4.01 -5.70 -5.29
C MET A 385 -4.82 -6.53 -6.30
N ASP A 386 -5.13 -7.79 -6.01
CA ASP A 386 -6.03 -8.62 -6.81
C ASP A 386 -7.46 -8.04 -6.88
N GLU A 387 -7.98 -7.49 -5.77
CA GLU A 387 -9.29 -6.83 -5.72
C GLU A 387 -9.31 -5.56 -6.58
N LEU A 388 -8.28 -4.72 -6.49
CA LEU A 388 -8.15 -3.50 -7.30
C LEU A 388 -7.95 -3.81 -8.79
N ALA A 389 -7.14 -4.83 -9.13
CA ALA A 389 -7.00 -5.31 -10.50
C ALA A 389 -8.33 -5.90 -11.04
N LYS A 390 -9.10 -6.59 -10.19
CA LYS A 390 -10.47 -7.05 -10.52
C LYS A 390 -11.41 -5.88 -10.80
N VAL A 391 -11.38 -4.82 -9.98
CA VAL A 391 -12.15 -3.57 -10.17
C VAL A 391 -11.82 -2.93 -11.52
N VAL A 392 -10.55 -2.65 -11.79
CA VAL A 392 -10.10 -2.03 -13.06
C VAL A 392 -10.49 -2.88 -14.27
N ARG A 393 -10.34 -4.22 -14.18
CA ARG A 393 -10.77 -5.14 -15.24
C ARG A 393 -12.29 -5.13 -15.46
N ILE A 394 -13.10 -4.85 -14.44
CA ILE A 394 -14.56 -4.78 -14.56
C ILE A 394 -15.00 -3.41 -15.10
N MET A 395 -14.31 -2.32 -14.75
CA MET A 395 -14.46 -1.01 -15.42
C MET A 395 -14.19 -1.13 -16.94
N ARG A 396 -13.05 -1.74 -17.32
CA ARG A 396 -12.66 -1.93 -18.72
C ARG A 396 -13.56 -2.82 -19.57
N LYS A 397 -14.52 -3.55 -18.96
CA LYS A 397 -15.57 -4.29 -19.71
C LYS A 397 -16.69 -3.40 -20.24
N LYS A 398 -16.85 -2.20 -19.68
CA LYS A 398 -17.99 -1.32 -19.89
C LYS A 398 -17.60 -0.06 -20.66
N ASP A 399 -16.46 0.51 -20.30
CA ASP A 399 -15.72 1.48 -21.08
C ASP A 399 -14.25 1.04 -21.10
N ALA A 400 -13.71 0.73 -22.27
CA ALA A 400 -12.34 0.27 -22.44
C ALA A 400 -11.28 1.32 -22.01
N THR A 401 -11.67 2.59 -21.91
CA THR A 401 -10.85 3.71 -21.41
C THR A 401 -11.05 4.04 -19.92
N ALA A 402 -12.00 3.40 -19.23
CA ALA A 402 -12.21 3.58 -17.80
C ALA A 402 -11.36 2.60 -16.93
N PRO A 403 -10.97 2.98 -15.70
CA PRO A 403 -11.01 4.34 -15.16
C PRO A 403 -10.05 5.27 -15.90
N HIS A 404 -10.45 6.53 -16.02
CA HIS A 404 -9.74 7.57 -16.76
C HIS A 404 -8.60 8.17 -15.94
N GLU A 405 -8.77 8.22 -14.62
CA GLU A 405 -7.73 8.52 -13.65
C GLU A 405 -7.72 7.42 -12.57
N ILE A 406 -6.54 6.87 -12.27
CA ILE A 406 -6.26 6.04 -11.10
C ILE A 406 -5.36 6.85 -10.17
N MET A 407 -5.98 7.41 -9.13
CA MET A 407 -5.39 8.39 -8.22
C MET A 407 -4.92 7.71 -6.93
N LEU A 408 -3.62 7.63 -6.68
CA LEU A 408 -3.11 7.20 -5.37
C LEU A 408 -3.14 8.37 -4.39
N THR A 409 -3.82 8.19 -3.26
CA THR A 409 -3.75 9.13 -2.13
C THR A 409 -2.66 8.71 -1.16
N ILE A 410 -1.78 9.64 -0.76
CA ILE A 410 -0.61 9.41 0.10
C ILE A 410 -0.61 10.39 1.27
N ASP A 411 -0.41 9.87 2.47
CA ASP A 411 -0.16 10.68 3.67
C ASP A 411 1.32 11.09 3.73
N ALA A 412 1.60 12.39 3.63
CA ALA A 412 2.97 12.94 3.65
C ALA A 412 3.69 12.76 5.00
N GLY A 413 2.97 12.36 6.06
CA GLY A 413 3.57 11.92 7.33
C GLY A 413 4.28 10.56 7.24
N THR A 414 4.00 9.73 6.22
CA THR A 414 4.49 8.35 6.16
C THR A 414 5.94 8.18 5.70
N GLY A 415 6.57 9.22 5.18
CA GLY A 415 7.97 9.21 4.70
C GLY A 415 8.22 8.12 3.66
N GLN A 416 9.42 7.52 3.66
CA GLN A 416 9.83 6.47 2.71
C GLN A 416 8.84 5.29 2.54
N ASN A 417 7.94 5.03 3.49
CA ASN A 417 6.87 4.03 3.30
C ASN A 417 5.96 4.34 2.10
N ALA A 418 5.85 5.62 1.70
CA ALA A 418 5.12 6.04 0.51
C ALA A 418 5.73 5.49 -0.79
N ILE A 419 7.06 5.38 -0.90
CA ILE A 419 7.75 4.77 -2.05
C ILE A 419 7.25 3.34 -2.28
N SER A 420 7.19 2.55 -1.20
CA SER A 420 6.71 1.17 -1.27
C SER A 420 5.25 1.07 -1.72
N GLN A 421 4.42 2.05 -1.33
CA GLN A 421 3.02 2.12 -1.75
C GLN A 421 2.89 2.51 -3.22
N VAL A 422 3.57 3.57 -3.68
CA VAL A 422 3.53 3.99 -5.09
C VAL A 422 3.93 2.83 -6.00
N LYS A 423 5.02 2.12 -5.66
CA LYS A 423 5.45 0.93 -6.39
C LYS A 423 4.36 -0.15 -6.45
N LEU A 424 3.88 -0.63 -5.30
CA LEU A 424 2.91 -1.73 -5.23
C LEU A 424 1.58 -1.39 -5.94
N PHE A 425 1.04 -0.19 -5.73
CA PHE A 425 -0.20 0.23 -6.40
C PHE A 425 0.01 0.47 -7.91
N HIS A 426 1.17 0.97 -8.35
CA HIS A 426 1.46 1.14 -9.77
C HIS A 426 1.67 -0.20 -10.49
N GLU A 427 2.36 -1.16 -9.88
CA GLU A 427 2.52 -2.52 -10.38
C GLU A 427 1.16 -3.26 -10.48
N ALA A 428 0.23 -3.02 -9.55
CA ALA A 428 -1.08 -3.68 -9.51
C ALA A 428 -2.12 -3.13 -10.50
N VAL A 429 -2.23 -1.80 -10.63
CA VAL A 429 -3.31 -1.17 -11.42
C VAL A 429 -2.86 -0.12 -12.45
N GLY A 430 -1.60 0.31 -12.43
CA GLY A 430 -1.08 1.35 -13.33
C GLY A 430 -1.61 2.75 -12.97
N LEU A 431 -1.11 3.31 -11.87
CA LEU A 431 -1.46 4.67 -11.42
C LEU A 431 -1.23 5.71 -12.52
N THR A 432 -2.13 6.69 -12.61
CA THR A 432 -2.04 7.83 -13.56
C THR A 432 -1.86 9.17 -12.84
N GLY A 433 -2.11 9.24 -11.53
CA GLY A 433 -1.91 10.43 -10.71
C GLY A 433 -1.71 10.13 -9.23
N VAL A 434 -1.14 11.11 -8.52
CA VAL A 434 -0.87 11.07 -7.08
C VAL A 434 -1.45 12.32 -6.41
N THR A 435 -2.07 12.13 -5.24
CA THR A 435 -2.49 13.20 -4.33
C THR A 435 -1.79 13.04 -2.99
N PHE A 436 -1.12 14.08 -2.49
CA PHE A 436 -0.55 14.11 -1.14
C PHE A 436 -1.53 14.75 -0.16
N THR A 437 -1.55 14.27 1.08
CA THR A 437 -2.39 14.80 2.17
C THR A 437 -1.58 15.01 3.46
N LYS A 438 -2.12 15.79 4.41
CA LYS A 438 -1.57 16.06 5.74
C LYS A 438 -0.17 16.70 5.73
N LEU A 439 0.14 17.51 4.71
CA LEU A 439 1.41 18.25 4.62
C LEU A 439 1.58 19.24 5.80
N ASP A 440 0.46 19.78 6.28
CA ASP A 440 0.32 20.57 7.51
C ASP A 440 0.71 19.81 8.79
N GLY A 441 0.46 18.50 8.80
CA GLY A 441 0.79 17.60 9.89
C GLY A 441 2.29 17.36 10.05
N THR A 442 3.09 17.47 8.98
CA THR A 442 4.40 16.79 8.88
C THR A 442 5.61 17.69 8.60
N ALA A 443 6.77 17.29 9.13
CA ALA A 443 8.09 17.82 8.72
C ALA A 443 8.75 16.98 7.61
N LYS A 444 8.16 15.82 7.26
CA LYS A 444 8.67 14.83 6.30
C LYS A 444 8.20 15.08 4.86
N GLY A 445 7.82 16.32 4.53
CA GLY A 445 7.26 16.66 3.22
C GLY A 445 8.22 16.48 2.04
N GLY A 446 9.52 16.22 2.27
CA GLY A 446 10.51 15.94 1.22
C GLY A 446 10.21 14.69 0.39
N ILE A 447 9.40 13.76 0.90
CA ILE A 447 8.94 12.55 0.20
C ILE A 447 8.29 12.83 -1.17
N ILE A 448 7.76 14.04 -1.37
CA ILE A 448 7.21 14.50 -2.64
C ILE A 448 8.26 14.52 -3.77
N PHE A 449 9.51 14.89 -3.46
CA PHE A 449 10.61 14.94 -4.43
C PHE A 449 11.06 13.54 -4.83
N SER A 450 11.14 12.61 -3.87
CA SER A 450 11.46 11.20 -4.09
C SER A 450 10.48 10.55 -5.07
N ILE A 451 9.18 10.77 -4.86
CA ILE A 451 8.12 10.17 -5.68
C ILE A 451 8.07 10.82 -7.08
N ALA A 452 8.21 12.14 -7.14
CA ALA A 452 8.32 12.88 -8.39
C ALA A 452 9.51 12.42 -9.23
N ASP A 453 10.64 12.10 -8.59
CA ASP A 453 11.86 11.71 -9.28
C ASP A 453 11.90 10.23 -9.67
N GLN A 454 11.52 9.30 -8.79
CA GLN A 454 11.57 7.87 -9.10
C GLN A 454 10.48 7.42 -10.09
N PHE A 455 9.23 7.86 -9.89
CA PHE A 455 8.09 7.29 -10.63
C PHE A 455 7.61 8.16 -11.79
N LYS A 456 7.99 9.45 -11.84
CA LYS A 456 7.54 10.45 -12.83
C LYS A 456 6.00 10.57 -12.98
N LEU A 457 5.25 10.10 -11.99
CA LEU A 457 3.79 10.15 -11.97
C LEU A 457 3.29 11.59 -11.74
N PRO A 458 2.25 12.04 -12.45
CA PRO A 458 1.59 13.33 -12.21
C PRO A 458 1.23 13.54 -10.74
N ILE A 459 1.70 14.63 -10.15
CA ILE A 459 1.16 15.10 -8.88
C ILE A 459 -0.01 16.02 -9.23
N ARG A 460 -1.20 15.65 -8.75
CA ARG A 460 -2.47 16.28 -9.14
C ARG A 460 -2.93 17.29 -8.09
N TYR A 461 -2.91 16.86 -6.82
CA TYR A 461 -3.40 17.65 -5.70
C TYR A 461 -2.52 17.51 -4.46
N ILE A 462 -2.59 18.54 -3.60
CA ILE A 462 -1.93 18.61 -2.30
C ILE A 462 -2.92 19.09 -1.23
N GLY A 463 -3.03 18.31 -0.15
CA GLY A 463 -3.87 18.57 1.01
C GLY A 463 -3.06 19.15 2.17
N VAL A 464 -3.44 20.36 2.61
CA VAL A 464 -2.75 21.17 3.63
C VAL A 464 -3.67 21.57 4.80
N GLY A 465 -4.69 20.76 5.07
CA GLY A 465 -5.65 20.97 6.14
C GLY A 465 -6.94 20.17 5.97
N GLU A 466 -7.83 20.27 6.95
CA GLU A 466 -9.11 19.52 6.97
C GLU A 466 -10.23 20.23 6.19
N GLY A 467 -10.19 21.56 6.08
CA GLY A 467 -11.23 22.38 5.46
C GLY A 467 -11.44 22.09 3.98
N ILE A 468 -12.65 22.35 3.48
CA ILE A 468 -13.05 21.98 2.11
C ILE A 468 -12.10 22.55 1.03
N ASP A 469 -11.65 23.80 1.22
CA ASP A 469 -10.74 24.52 0.31
C ASP A 469 -9.26 24.12 0.46
N ASP A 470 -8.91 23.30 1.46
CA ASP A 470 -7.52 22.96 1.79
C ASP A 470 -6.98 21.78 0.96
N LEU A 471 -7.66 21.40 -0.13
CA LEU A 471 -7.14 20.56 -1.22
C LEU A 471 -6.88 21.44 -2.43
N ARG A 472 -5.60 21.69 -2.72
CA ARG A 472 -5.17 22.53 -3.85
C ARG A 472 -4.74 21.67 -5.03
N GLU A 473 -4.92 22.17 -6.24
CA GLU A 473 -4.16 21.64 -7.40
C GLU A 473 -2.66 21.86 -7.15
N PHE A 474 -1.85 20.91 -7.61
CA PHE A 474 -0.41 20.98 -7.45
C PHE A 474 0.21 21.95 -8.48
N ASN A 475 0.94 22.95 -7.98
CA ASN A 475 1.83 23.80 -8.77
C ASN A 475 3.23 23.76 -8.14
N ALA A 476 4.23 23.34 -8.92
CA ALA A 476 5.60 23.14 -8.45
C ALA A 476 6.23 24.47 -8.02
N LYS A 477 5.96 25.56 -8.75
CA LYS A 477 6.52 26.88 -8.42
C LYS A 477 5.99 27.38 -7.06
N GLU A 478 4.68 27.41 -6.85
CA GLU A 478 4.10 27.83 -5.56
C GLU A 478 4.56 26.93 -4.41
N PHE A 479 4.66 25.60 -4.63
CA PHE A 479 5.17 24.68 -3.61
C PHE A 479 6.63 25.01 -3.22
N ILE A 480 7.49 25.25 -4.20
CA ILE A 480 8.89 25.64 -3.99
C ILE A 480 8.99 27.04 -3.34
N ASP A 481 8.27 28.04 -3.85
CA ASP A 481 8.34 29.40 -3.29
C ASP A 481 7.76 29.48 -1.87
N ALA A 482 6.75 28.66 -1.52
CA ALA A 482 6.30 28.50 -0.14
C ALA A 482 7.33 27.76 0.72
N LEU A 483 7.92 26.68 0.23
CA LEU A 483 8.90 25.87 0.95
C LEU A 483 10.23 26.61 1.21
N PHE A 484 10.61 27.54 0.35
CA PHE A 484 11.82 28.36 0.45
C PHE A 484 11.52 29.84 0.83
N SER A 485 10.31 30.14 1.32
CA SER A 485 9.93 31.46 1.83
C SER A 485 10.67 31.83 3.13
N LYS A 486 10.96 33.11 3.35
CA LYS A 486 11.51 33.58 4.64
C LYS A 486 10.39 33.75 5.65
N GLU A 487 10.72 33.67 6.93
CA GLU A 487 9.69 33.63 7.97
C GLU A 487 8.88 34.94 8.05
N ASP A 488 9.53 36.08 7.84
CA ASP A 488 8.92 37.42 7.84
C ASP A 488 7.88 37.64 6.73
N ASP A 489 8.01 36.95 5.59
CA ASP A 489 7.08 37.08 4.45
C ASP A 489 5.66 36.58 4.83
N SER A 490 5.61 35.60 5.74
CA SER A 490 4.37 34.96 6.21
C SER A 490 3.41 35.94 6.89
N GLU A 491 3.93 36.98 7.56
CA GLU A 491 3.13 37.97 8.29
C GLU A 491 2.84 39.24 7.46
N GLN A 492 3.72 39.56 6.49
CA GLN A 492 3.61 40.79 5.70
C GLN A 492 2.65 40.71 4.52
N GLY A 493 2.24 39.50 4.10
CA GLY A 493 1.28 39.26 3.00
C GLY A 493 -0.12 39.90 3.14
N GLY A 494 -0.40 40.60 4.25
CA GLY A 494 -1.57 41.46 4.44
C GLY A 494 -1.37 42.94 4.03
N LYS A 495 -0.31 43.28 3.29
CA LYS A 495 -0.03 44.63 2.76
C LYS A 495 0.52 44.61 1.32
N ILE A 496 -0.36 44.38 0.35
CA ILE A 496 -0.19 44.87 -1.03
C ILE A 496 -1.42 45.74 -1.33
N GLN A 497 -1.23 46.83 -2.07
CA GLN A 497 -2.21 47.92 -2.26
C GLN A 497 -3.39 47.53 -3.15
#